data_AF-N4W8U7-F1
#
_entry.id   AF-N4W8U7-F1
#
_cell.length_a   1.000
_cell.length_b   1.000
_cell.length_c   1.000
_cell.angle_alpha   90.00
_cell.angle_beta   90.00
_cell.angle_gamma   90.00
#
_symmetry.space_group_name_H-M   'P 1'
#
loop_
_entity.id
_entity.type
_entity.pdbx_description
1 polymer ?
#
loop_
_entity_poly.entity_id
_entity_poly.type
_entity_poly.pdbx_seq_one_letter_code
_entity_poly.pdbx_strand_id
1 'polypeptide(L)'
;MDSMTFNGERKSWLILLEGREKSPFAPQNNNLLRVPEKPGAYIESTDTGVLYITQPIGFMVEDDADALAKQDELSSWLITDEPVPLEFDNEPGRTYYVKIDGDIPDFNRVANLRRGTITFVCPDPYGYGEEQGPYLFENDAITIENKGTAEAYPIIETTALQKSTSFMVAKGEEDFFMIGQPYDVDLETIEQFPQVAFYPMDSTNGWSPITEGFFFDDEVSGGTVTNGTITAENGRFGVSSYGTSQPGWHGPAVRRSLPKDMEDFSMTFGVGAFNNGNGIGKVMALLLDDNDDIVASIGLLNTRLGSKNIRVLVRMNDGDNIRRHRVMDYPGDEGNESTVFSGSPLNIQLRREGDHFYARTWQVRDGVPHARHSEDIIDDTVEFQRPVRQVALFFAKYEDNPVFNMYTYGFRVKDNNTRIMDEDQIPYIVEKDDKIVINTKEEVVMINDEPVTDLKAFGANYFMLDKGGNHLFTFPEGYFDSTIKWIERFK
;
A
#
# COMPACT_ATOMS: atom_id res chain seq x y z
N MET A 1 -8.14 -12.96 -38.52
CA MET A 1 -6.94 -13.69 -38.05
C MET A 1 -6.92 -13.50 -36.57
N ASP A 2 -6.82 -14.59 -35.83
CA ASP A 2 -6.73 -14.52 -34.38
C ASP A 2 -5.35 -13.99 -34.00
N SER A 3 -5.30 -13.14 -33.00
CA SER A 3 -4.09 -12.52 -32.49
C SER A 3 -4.01 -12.70 -30.97
N MET A 4 -2.85 -12.31 -30.41
CA MET A 4 -2.64 -12.24 -28.97
C MET A 4 -2.29 -10.80 -28.58
N THR A 5 -2.77 -10.39 -27.41
CA THR A 5 -2.35 -9.15 -26.76
C THR A 5 -1.42 -9.56 -25.61
N PHE A 6 -0.21 -9.01 -25.58
CA PHE A 6 0.77 -9.27 -24.52
C PHE A 6 1.25 -7.95 -23.94
N ASN A 7 1.14 -7.81 -22.62
CA ASN A 7 1.45 -6.58 -21.88
C ASN A 7 0.72 -5.34 -22.45
N GLY A 8 -0.55 -5.50 -22.83
CA GLY A 8 -1.38 -4.44 -23.41
C GLY A 8 -1.06 -4.06 -24.86
N GLU A 9 -0.02 -4.65 -25.46
CA GLU A 9 0.36 -4.41 -26.85
C GLU A 9 -0.03 -5.56 -27.77
N ARG A 10 -0.34 -5.24 -29.03
CA ARG A 10 -0.61 -6.21 -30.10
C ARG A 10 0.26 -5.89 -31.30
N LYS A 11 0.94 -6.91 -31.85
CA LYS A 11 1.78 -6.77 -33.05
C LYS A 11 0.99 -7.20 -34.29
N SER A 12 0.68 -6.25 -35.17
CA SER A 12 -0.10 -6.50 -36.38
C SER A 12 0.62 -7.39 -37.41
N TRP A 13 1.95 -7.44 -37.36
CA TRP A 13 2.78 -8.26 -38.23
C TRP A 13 2.92 -9.71 -37.75
N LEU A 14 2.52 -10.00 -36.51
CA LEU A 14 2.62 -11.32 -35.91
C LEU A 14 1.34 -12.12 -36.17
N ILE A 15 1.52 -13.36 -36.64
CA ILE A 15 0.46 -14.29 -36.98
C ILE A 15 0.52 -15.45 -35.97
N LEU A 16 -0.61 -15.77 -35.36
CA LEU A 16 -0.74 -17.00 -34.57
C LEU A 16 -0.91 -18.19 -35.52
N LEU A 17 -0.03 -19.17 -35.40
CA LEU A 17 -0.10 -20.41 -36.16
C LEU A 17 -0.92 -21.45 -35.39
N GLU A 18 -1.40 -22.48 -36.10
CA GLU A 18 -2.08 -23.62 -35.50
C GLU A 18 -1.16 -24.40 -34.55
N GLY A 19 -1.77 -25.11 -33.60
CA GLY A 19 -1.03 -25.96 -32.64
C GLY A 19 -0.74 -25.29 -31.31
N ARG A 20 -1.55 -24.31 -30.86
CA ARG A 20 -1.50 -23.87 -29.46
C ARG A 20 -1.76 -25.08 -28.56
N GLU A 21 -0.87 -25.32 -27.61
CA GLU A 21 -1.11 -26.30 -26.56
C GLU A 21 -1.26 -25.59 -25.22
N LYS A 22 -2.36 -25.92 -24.55
CA LYS A 22 -2.67 -25.45 -23.21
C LYS A 22 -3.51 -26.52 -22.55
N SER A 23 -3.04 -27.00 -21.40
CA SER A 23 -3.82 -27.94 -20.60
C SER A 23 -5.11 -27.25 -20.12
N PRO A 24 -6.27 -27.93 -20.11
CA PRO A 24 -7.51 -27.37 -19.54
C PRO A 24 -7.48 -27.13 -18.03
N PHE A 25 -6.42 -27.56 -17.35
CA PHE A 25 -6.15 -27.33 -15.93
C PHE A 25 -4.64 -27.47 -15.67
N ALA A 26 -4.14 -26.78 -14.66
CA ALA A 26 -2.77 -26.98 -14.20
C ALA A 26 -2.54 -28.38 -13.62
N PRO A 27 -1.30 -28.92 -13.72
CA PRO A 27 -0.94 -30.23 -13.16
C PRO A 27 -1.37 -30.38 -11.70
N GLN A 28 -1.97 -31.52 -11.36
CA GLN A 28 -2.42 -31.83 -10.01
C GLN A 28 -1.51 -32.89 -9.40
N ASN A 29 -0.76 -32.52 -8.36
CA ASN A 29 0.19 -33.40 -7.69
C ASN A 29 -0.42 -33.90 -6.37
N ASN A 30 -0.85 -35.17 -6.34
CA ASN A 30 -1.43 -35.77 -5.14
C ASN A 30 -0.33 -36.33 -4.24
N ASN A 31 -0.22 -35.81 -3.02
CA ASN A 31 0.66 -36.35 -1.98
C ASN A 31 -0.03 -37.54 -1.31
N LEU A 32 0.61 -38.72 -1.39
CA LEU A 32 0.01 -39.99 -1.03
C LEU A 32 0.60 -40.57 0.26
N LEU A 33 -0.22 -40.70 1.30
CA LEU A 33 0.13 -41.38 2.54
C LEU A 33 -0.08 -42.90 2.40
N ARG A 34 0.99 -43.67 2.63
CA ARG A 34 0.95 -45.14 2.59
C ARG A 34 1.08 -45.70 4.00
N VAL A 35 0.10 -46.50 4.41
CA VAL A 35 0.10 -47.17 5.72
C VAL A 35 0.66 -48.59 5.55
N PRO A 36 1.65 -49.02 6.36
CA PRO A 36 2.17 -50.38 6.31
C PRO A 36 1.06 -51.42 6.40
N GLU A 37 1.21 -52.52 5.65
CA GLU A 37 0.28 -53.66 5.62
C GLU A 37 -1.14 -53.37 5.09
N LYS A 38 -1.44 -52.13 4.65
CA LYS A 38 -2.69 -51.80 3.95
C LYS A 38 -2.43 -51.60 2.45
N PRO A 39 -3.13 -52.34 1.56
CA PRO A 39 -3.10 -52.05 0.13
C PRO A 39 -3.61 -50.65 -0.18
N GLY A 40 -2.92 -49.92 -1.06
CA GLY A 40 -3.32 -48.59 -1.52
C GLY A 40 -2.57 -47.43 -0.85
N ALA A 41 -3.13 -46.23 -0.97
CA ALA A 41 -2.66 -45.00 -0.34
C ALA A 41 -3.85 -44.06 -0.11
N TYR A 42 -3.73 -43.18 0.87
CA TYR A 42 -4.67 -42.09 1.13
C TYR A 42 -4.11 -40.80 0.50
N ILE A 43 -4.98 -39.97 -0.08
CA ILE A 43 -4.58 -38.63 -0.52
C ILE A 43 -4.51 -37.77 0.73
N GLU A 44 -3.32 -37.29 1.07
CA GLU A 44 -3.08 -36.40 2.20
C GLU A 44 -3.30 -34.94 1.80
N SER A 45 -2.80 -34.56 0.63
CA SER A 45 -3.01 -33.24 0.03
C SER A 45 -2.87 -33.29 -1.50
N THR A 46 -3.27 -32.21 -2.16
CA THR A 46 -3.11 -32.01 -3.61
C THR A 46 -2.53 -30.63 -3.86
N ASP A 47 -1.39 -30.57 -4.54
CA ASP A 47 -0.75 -29.32 -4.95
C ASP A 47 -1.07 -29.02 -6.42
N THR A 48 -1.57 -27.82 -6.70
CA THR A 48 -1.73 -27.34 -8.08
C THR A 48 -0.42 -26.75 -8.58
N GLY A 49 0.12 -27.28 -9.68
CA GLY A 49 1.34 -26.78 -10.31
C GLY A 49 1.13 -25.53 -11.16
N VAL A 50 2.20 -25.10 -11.83
CA VAL A 50 2.13 -23.98 -12.80
C VAL A 50 1.50 -24.43 -14.12
N LEU A 51 0.84 -23.52 -14.83
CA LEU A 51 0.29 -23.77 -16.15
C LEU A 51 1.26 -23.30 -17.24
N TYR A 52 1.46 -24.12 -18.26
CA TYR A 52 2.21 -23.74 -19.46
C TYR A 52 1.27 -23.53 -20.64
N ILE A 53 1.54 -22.47 -21.41
CA ILE A 53 0.84 -22.16 -22.65
C ILE A 53 1.88 -22.07 -23.75
N THR A 54 1.81 -22.96 -24.74
CA THR A 54 2.67 -22.90 -25.92
C THR A 54 1.89 -22.33 -27.10
N GLN A 55 2.44 -21.31 -27.75
CA GLN A 55 1.82 -20.67 -28.90
C GLN A 55 2.80 -20.64 -30.08
N PRO A 56 2.56 -21.47 -31.12
CA PRO A 56 3.20 -21.32 -32.41
C PRO A 56 2.90 -19.95 -33.02
N ILE A 57 3.93 -19.21 -33.39
CA ILE A 57 3.84 -17.89 -34.02
C ILE A 57 4.61 -17.87 -35.34
N GLY A 58 4.25 -16.93 -36.20
CA GLY A 58 5.04 -16.62 -37.38
C GLY A 58 4.85 -15.20 -37.89
N PHE A 59 5.79 -14.74 -38.70
CA PHE A 59 5.72 -13.43 -39.34
C PHE A 59 6.40 -13.44 -40.71
N MET A 60 5.86 -12.63 -41.62
CA MET A 60 6.40 -12.49 -42.96
C MET A 60 7.59 -11.52 -42.96
N VAL A 61 8.60 -11.87 -43.74
CA VAL A 61 9.87 -11.17 -43.88
C VAL A 61 10.05 -10.70 -45.32
N GLU A 62 10.32 -9.42 -45.52
CA GLU A 62 10.60 -8.83 -46.84
C GLU A 62 12.08 -8.99 -47.22
N ASP A 63 12.98 -8.63 -46.31
CA ASP A 63 14.43 -8.76 -46.45
C ASP A 63 15.10 -9.07 -45.09
N ASP A 64 16.42 -9.21 -45.09
CA ASP A 64 17.16 -9.56 -43.87
C ASP A 64 17.18 -8.41 -42.83
N ALA A 65 17.00 -7.15 -43.25
CA ALA A 65 16.92 -6.01 -42.34
C ALA A 65 15.57 -5.97 -41.62
N ASP A 66 14.48 -6.18 -42.35
CA ASP A 66 13.13 -6.35 -41.81
C ASP A 66 13.05 -7.56 -40.87
N ALA A 67 13.73 -8.67 -41.21
CA ALA A 67 13.83 -9.84 -40.36
C ALA A 67 14.45 -9.51 -38.99
N LEU A 68 15.56 -8.75 -39.00
CA LEU A 68 16.28 -8.38 -37.78
C LEU A 68 15.46 -7.39 -36.94
N ALA A 69 14.86 -6.38 -37.57
CA ALA A 69 14.03 -5.40 -36.88
C ALA A 69 12.85 -6.05 -36.14
N LYS A 70 12.14 -6.99 -36.78
CA LYS A 70 11.04 -7.73 -36.15
C LYS A 70 11.52 -8.67 -35.04
N GLN A 71 12.73 -9.23 -35.13
CA GLN A 71 13.32 -10.05 -34.07
C GLN A 71 13.68 -9.21 -32.84
N ASP A 72 14.31 -8.06 -33.05
CA ASP A 72 14.65 -7.13 -31.97
C ASP A 72 13.37 -6.62 -31.28
N GLU A 73 12.35 -6.28 -32.07
CA GLU A 73 11.04 -5.91 -31.55
C GLU A 73 10.40 -7.06 -30.77
N LEU A 74 10.39 -8.29 -31.30
CA LEU A 74 9.86 -9.47 -30.62
C LEU A 74 10.54 -9.71 -29.26
N SER A 75 11.88 -9.63 -29.23
CA SER A 75 12.69 -9.81 -28.03
C SER A 75 12.35 -8.74 -26.98
N SER A 76 12.35 -7.47 -27.39
CA SER A 76 12.02 -6.34 -26.50
C SER A 76 10.58 -6.39 -25.95
N TRP A 77 9.65 -6.95 -26.73
CA TRP A 77 8.25 -7.03 -26.35
C TRP A 77 7.94 -8.21 -25.42
N LEU A 78 8.57 -9.37 -25.65
CA LEU A 78 8.29 -10.60 -24.88
C LEU A 78 9.12 -10.73 -23.60
N ILE A 79 10.35 -10.20 -23.57
CA ILE A 79 11.23 -10.30 -22.40
C ILE A 79 10.80 -9.25 -21.37
N THR A 80 10.26 -9.73 -20.27
CA THR A 80 9.73 -8.93 -19.16
C THR A 80 10.32 -9.41 -17.83
N ASP A 81 10.49 -8.50 -16.87
CA ASP A 81 11.05 -8.83 -15.56
C ASP A 81 10.04 -9.58 -14.67
N GLU A 82 8.76 -9.22 -14.75
CA GLU A 82 7.65 -9.78 -13.97
C GLU A 82 6.59 -10.40 -14.88
N PRO A 83 5.71 -11.28 -14.37
CA PRO A 83 4.56 -11.79 -15.12
C PRO A 83 3.64 -10.65 -15.58
N VAL A 84 3.24 -10.67 -16.86
CA VAL A 84 2.42 -9.64 -17.52
C VAL A 84 1.15 -10.24 -18.12
N PRO A 85 0.09 -9.44 -18.35
CA PRO A 85 -1.16 -9.94 -18.92
C PRO A 85 -0.99 -10.44 -20.37
N LEU A 86 -1.55 -11.61 -20.64
CA LEU A 86 -1.68 -12.26 -21.95
C LEU A 86 -3.15 -12.60 -22.22
N GLU A 87 -3.63 -12.17 -23.38
CA GLU A 87 -5.00 -12.38 -23.84
C GLU A 87 -5.01 -12.93 -25.27
N PHE A 88 -5.97 -13.79 -25.58
CA PHE A 88 -6.13 -14.38 -26.90
C PHE A 88 -7.53 -14.12 -27.47
N ASP A 89 -7.61 -13.75 -28.75
CA ASP A 89 -8.90 -13.45 -29.41
C ASP A 89 -9.89 -14.64 -29.41
N ASN A 90 -9.36 -15.86 -29.40
CA ASN A 90 -10.15 -17.11 -29.39
C ASN A 90 -10.50 -17.60 -27.97
N GLU A 91 -10.01 -16.94 -26.92
CA GLU A 91 -10.41 -17.15 -25.53
C GLU A 91 -10.87 -15.80 -24.92
N PRO A 92 -11.96 -15.19 -25.44
CA PRO A 92 -12.38 -13.87 -25.01
C PRO A 92 -12.79 -13.85 -23.53
N GLY A 93 -12.48 -12.76 -22.84
CA GLY A 93 -12.77 -12.59 -21.41
C GLY A 93 -11.87 -13.43 -20.50
N ARG A 94 -10.66 -13.77 -20.96
CA ARG A 94 -9.63 -14.47 -20.20
C ARG A 94 -8.30 -13.73 -20.30
N THR A 95 -7.78 -13.31 -19.15
CA THR A 95 -6.45 -12.73 -19.01
C THR A 95 -5.58 -13.68 -18.17
N TYR A 96 -4.42 -14.06 -18.70
CA TYR A 96 -3.45 -14.90 -18.01
C TYR A 96 -2.23 -14.06 -17.64
N TYR A 97 -1.72 -14.18 -16.43
CA TYR A 97 -0.49 -13.50 -16.02
C TYR A 97 0.70 -14.42 -16.24
N VAL A 98 1.47 -14.14 -17.29
CA VAL A 98 2.50 -15.05 -17.78
C VAL A 98 3.84 -14.38 -17.96
N LYS A 99 4.88 -15.21 -17.99
CA LYS A 99 6.25 -14.84 -18.38
C LYS A 99 6.77 -15.81 -19.43
N ILE A 100 7.71 -15.37 -20.26
CA ILE A 100 8.41 -16.28 -21.18
C ILE A 100 9.22 -17.30 -20.37
N ASP A 101 9.10 -18.57 -20.76
CA ASP A 101 9.94 -19.64 -20.22
C ASP A 101 10.79 -20.25 -21.34
N GLY A 102 12.11 -20.25 -21.12
CA GLY A 102 13.07 -20.80 -22.08
C GLY A 102 13.29 -19.98 -23.35
N ASP A 103 13.72 -20.67 -24.40
CA ASP A 103 13.98 -20.14 -25.73
C ASP A 103 12.88 -20.55 -26.74
N ILE A 104 13.08 -20.22 -28.02
CA ILE A 104 12.22 -20.66 -29.13
C ILE A 104 13.02 -21.69 -29.95
N PRO A 105 13.05 -22.97 -29.55
CA PRO A 105 13.99 -23.95 -30.08
C PRO A 105 13.73 -24.31 -31.55
N ASP A 106 12.50 -24.14 -32.01
CA ASP A 106 12.03 -24.41 -33.37
C ASP A 106 12.02 -23.16 -34.27
N PHE A 107 12.69 -22.07 -33.85
CA PHE A 107 12.71 -20.82 -34.60
C PHE A 107 13.45 -20.96 -35.95
N ASN A 108 12.69 -21.10 -37.03
CA ASN A 108 13.23 -21.34 -38.37
C ASN A 108 12.61 -20.42 -39.44
N ARG A 109 13.33 -20.26 -40.55
CA ARG A 109 12.87 -19.52 -41.73
C ARG A 109 12.50 -20.51 -42.84
N VAL A 110 11.27 -20.43 -43.31
CA VAL A 110 10.76 -21.19 -44.46
C VAL A 110 10.30 -20.18 -45.52
N ALA A 111 11.10 -20.05 -46.58
CA ALA A 111 10.94 -18.98 -47.59
C ALA A 111 10.92 -17.58 -46.94
N ASN A 112 9.78 -16.88 -47.04
CA ASN A 112 9.59 -15.54 -46.49
C ASN A 112 8.87 -15.58 -45.12
N LEU A 113 8.57 -16.75 -44.57
CA LEU A 113 7.94 -16.89 -43.27
C LEU A 113 9.00 -17.28 -42.23
N ARG A 114 9.10 -16.53 -41.14
CA ARG A 114 9.73 -17.01 -39.91
C ARG A 114 8.67 -17.57 -38.99
N ARG A 115 8.95 -18.70 -38.35
CA ARG A 115 8.05 -19.35 -37.40
C ARG A 115 8.82 -19.96 -36.23
N GLY A 116 8.15 -20.10 -35.10
CA GLY A 116 8.62 -20.81 -33.92
C GLY A 116 7.54 -20.83 -32.85
N THR A 117 7.79 -21.52 -31.75
CA THR A 117 6.83 -21.74 -30.67
C THR A 117 7.29 -21.03 -29.41
N ILE A 118 6.48 -20.06 -28.97
CA ILE A 118 6.71 -19.40 -27.68
C ILE A 118 6.15 -20.27 -26.57
N THR A 119 6.89 -20.43 -25.48
CA THR A 119 6.40 -21.04 -24.24
C THR A 119 6.21 -19.96 -23.18
N PHE A 120 5.00 -19.87 -22.66
CA PHE A 120 4.64 -19.02 -21.55
C PHE A 120 4.46 -19.88 -20.30
N VAL A 121 5.09 -19.49 -19.19
CA VAL A 121 4.78 -20.00 -17.86
C VAL A 121 3.77 -19.07 -17.20
N CYS A 122 2.74 -19.65 -16.60
CA CYS A 122 1.70 -18.97 -15.84
C CYS A 122 1.85 -19.41 -14.37
N PRO A 123 2.56 -18.63 -13.53
CA PRO A 123 2.82 -19.01 -12.14
C PRO A 123 1.55 -19.15 -11.32
N ASP A 124 0.59 -18.24 -11.54
CA ASP A 124 -0.78 -18.35 -11.05
C ASP A 124 -1.63 -19.02 -12.13
N PRO A 125 -2.02 -20.29 -11.98
CA PRO A 125 -2.48 -21.13 -13.09
C PRO A 125 -3.90 -20.84 -13.59
N TYR A 126 -4.52 -19.73 -13.18
CA TYR A 126 -5.91 -19.41 -13.49
C TYR A 126 -6.02 -18.28 -14.52
N GLY A 127 -7.03 -18.39 -15.39
CA GLY A 127 -7.47 -17.26 -16.20
C GLY A 127 -8.36 -16.32 -15.38
N TYR A 128 -8.13 -15.02 -15.51
CA TYR A 128 -8.91 -13.97 -14.86
C TYR A 128 -9.96 -13.42 -15.82
N GLY A 129 -11.20 -13.31 -15.36
CA GLY A 129 -12.31 -12.71 -16.10
C GLY A 129 -12.50 -11.23 -15.79
N GLU A 130 -13.72 -10.74 -15.98
CA GLU A 130 -14.11 -9.39 -15.63
C GLU A 130 -14.38 -9.24 -14.12
N GLU A 131 -14.09 -8.07 -13.58
CA GLU A 131 -14.51 -7.70 -12.22
C GLU A 131 -16.04 -7.67 -12.13
N GLN A 132 -16.57 -8.31 -11.09
CA GLN A 132 -17.98 -8.33 -10.74
C GLN A 132 -18.22 -7.37 -9.57
N GLY A 133 -19.33 -6.64 -9.60
CA GLY A 133 -19.71 -5.67 -8.58
C GLY A 133 -19.25 -4.23 -8.88
N PRO A 134 -19.25 -3.33 -7.88
CA PRO A 134 -19.64 -3.58 -6.49
C PRO A 134 -21.13 -3.91 -6.36
N TYR A 135 -21.46 -4.92 -5.55
CA TYR A 135 -22.83 -5.25 -5.17
C TYR A 135 -23.08 -4.90 -3.71
N LEU A 136 -24.27 -4.37 -3.41
CA LEU A 136 -24.67 -3.89 -2.09
C LEU A 136 -25.23 -5.03 -1.22
N PHE A 137 -24.88 -5.03 0.06
CA PHE A 137 -25.54 -5.85 1.07
C PHE A 137 -26.86 -5.18 1.45
N GLU A 138 -27.98 -5.86 1.20
CA GLU A 138 -29.32 -5.36 1.54
C GLU A 138 -29.75 -5.95 2.89
N ASN A 139 -30.02 -5.09 3.87
CA ASN A 139 -30.29 -5.50 5.26
C ASN A 139 -29.18 -6.42 5.79
N ASP A 140 -27.92 -5.97 5.65
CA ASP A 140 -26.73 -6.67 6.14
C ASP A 140 -26.50 -8.06 5.54
N ALA A 141 -27.16 -8.40 4.44
CA ALA A 141 -27.04 -9.70 3.78
C ALA A 141 -26.93 -9.56 2.26
N ILE A 142 -26.24 -10.51 1.63
CA ILE A 142 -26.18 -10.61 0.18
C ILE A 142 -26.07 -12.08 -0.28
N THR A 143 -26.69 -12.37 -1.42
CA THR A 143 -26.47 -13.61 -2.15
C THR A 143 -25.88 -13.28 -3.51
N ILE A 144 -24.70 -13.81 -3.79
CA ILE A 144 -23.98 -13.61 -5.06
C ILE A 144 -23.65 -14.95 -5.72
N GLU A 145 -23.42 -14.92 -7.02
CA GLU A 145 -23.02 -16.10 -7.78
C GLU A 145 -21.64 -15.85 -8.42
N ASN A 146 -20.65 -16.66 -8.04
CA ASN A 146 -19.37 -16.73 -8.75
C ASN A 146 -19.51 -17.68 -9.94
N LYS A 147 -19.55 -17.15 -11.17
CA LYS A 147 -19.68 -17.96 -12.40
C LYS A 147 -18.34 -18.49 -12.90
N GLY A 148 -17.26 -18.17 -12.18
CA GLY A 148 -15.94 -18.76 -12.33
C GLY A 148 -15.95 -20.28 -12.23
N THR A 149 -14.88 -20.91 -12.71
CA THR A 149 -14.65 -22.35 -12.50
C THR A 149 -13.70 -22.63 -11.33
N ALA A 150 -13.20 -21.59 -10.67
CA ALA A 150 -12.39 -21.62 -9.47
C ALA A 150 -12.94 -20.67 -8.39
N GLU A 151 -12.45 -20.83 -7.17
CA GLU A 151 -12.68 -19.90 -6.07
C GLU A 151 -12.11 -18.52 -6.41
N ALA A 152 -12.82 -17.46 -5.99
CA ALA A 152 -12.45 -16.08 -6.24
C ALA A 152 -12.19 -15.32 -4.93
N TYR A 153 -11.27 -14.36 -4.97
CA TYR A 153 -10.94 -13.54 -3.80
C TYR A 153 -11.80 -12.27 -3.79
N PRO A 154 -12.73 -12.11 -2.83
CA PRO A 154 -13.51 -10.89 -2.74
C PRO A 154 -12.74 -9.73 -2.11
N ILE A 155 -13.10 -8.52 -2.53
CA ILE A 155 -12.80 -7.27 -1.84
C ILE A 155 -14.11 -6.76 -1.26
N ILE A 156 -14.12 -6.50 0.04
CA ILE A 156 -15.29 -6.01 0.77
C ILE A 156 -14.97 -4.59 1.22
N GLU A 157 -15.82 -3.66 0.81
CA GLU A 157 -15.70 -2.24 1.15
C GLU A 157 -16.93 -1.85 1.97
N THR A 158 -16.72 -1.28 3.16
CA THR A 158 -17.83 -0.82 4.00
C THR A 158 -17.60 0.57 4.57
N THR A 159 -18.70 1.30 4.76
CA THR A 159 -18.74 2.56 5.51
C THR A 159 -19.53 2.36 6.80
N ALA A 160 -18.93 2.71 7.94
CA ALA A 160 -19.60 2.66 9.23
C ALA A 160 -20.67 3.75 9.35
N LEU A 161 -21.88 3.37 9.77
CA LEU A 161 -23.02 4.27 9.96
C LEU A 161 -23.02 4.91 11.36
N GLN A 162 -22.33 4.27 12.30
CA GLN A 162 -22.17 4.67 13.69
C GLN A 162 -20.91 4.00 14.27
N LYS A 163 -20.58 4.32 15.54
CA LYS A 163 -19.46 3.69 16.23
C LYS A 163 -19.67 2.19 16.40
N SER A 164 -18.61 1.40 16.29
CA SER A 164 -18.66 -0.05 16.52
C SER A 164 -17.38 -0.57 17.17
N THR A 165 -17.50 -1.57 18.05
CA THR A 165 -16.37 -2.29 18.67
C THR A 165 -15.90 -3.46 17.79
N SER A 166 -16.69 -3.85 16.79
CA SER A 166 -16.35 -4.90 15.84
C SER A 166 -16.95 -4.69 14.47
N PHE A 167 -16.33 -5.31 13.47
CA PHE A 167 -16.95 -5.55 12.17
C PHE A 167 -16.66 -7.01 11.79
N MET A 168 -17.71 -7.74 11.43
CA MET A 168 -17.61 -9.11 10.95
C MET A 168 -18.32 -9.24 9.62
N VAL A 169 -17.74 -10.02 8.72
CA VAL A 169 -18.41 -10.53 7.52
C VAL A 169 -18.28 -12.05 7.48
N ALA A 170 -19.41 -12.74 7.45
CA ALA A 170 -19.49 -14.19 7.43
C ALA A 170 -19.95 -14.69 6.05
N LYS A 171 -19.37 -15.79 5.58
CA LYS A 171 -19.80 -16.58 4.42
C LYS A 171 -20.33 -17.92 4.93
N GLY A 172 -21.66 -18.05 5.00
CA GLY A 172 -22.30 -19.23 5.60
C GLY A 172 -22.04 -19.33 7.11
N GLU A 173 -21.86 -20.57 7.62
CA GLU A 173 -21.69 -20.84 9.06
C GLU A 173 -20.23 -21.03 9.50
N GLU A 174 -19.31 -21.32 8.58
CA GLU A 174 -17.94 -21.74 8.92
C GLU A 174 -16.88 -20.67 8.64
N ASP A 175 -17.03 -19.91 7.55
CA ASP A 175 -16.06 -18.92 7.13
C ASP A 175 -16.47 -17.51 7.57
N PHE A 176 -15.60 -16.81 8.30
CA PHE A 176 -15.83 -15.41 8.63
C PHE A 176 -14.52 -14.63 8.72
N PHE A 177 -14.59 -13.36 8.38
CA PHE A 177 -13.56 -12.37 8.70
C PHE A 177 -14.09 -11.43 9.78
N MET A 178 -13.25 -11.06 10.74
CA MET A 178 -13.64 -10.15 11.81
C MET A 178 -12.45 -9.30 12.29
N ILE A 179 -12.74 -8.04 12.57
CA ILE A 179 -11.88 -7.13 13.33
C ILE A 179 -12.58 -6.66 14.60
N GLY A 180 -11.78 -6.37 15.63
CA GLY A 180 -12.27 -5.93 16.93
C GLY A 180 -12.87 -7.06 17.75
N GLN A 181 -13.72 -6.69 18.69
CA GLN A 181 -14.37 -7.61 19.62
C GLN A 181 -15.87 -7.31 19.68
N PRO A 182 -16.75 -8.33 19.69
CA PRO A 182 -18.18 -8.09 19.74
C PRO A 182 -18.52 -7.32 21.01
N TYR A 183 -19.52 -6.44 20.93
CA TYR A 183 -19.93 -5.66 22.10
C TYR A 183 -20.36 -6.60 23.24
N ASP A 184 -19.76 -6.39 24.41
CA ASP A 184 -20.13 -7.06 25.65
C ASP A 184 -20.86 -6.04 26.54
N VAL A 185 -22.06 -6.41 27.00
CA VAL A 185 -22.91 -5.56 27.84
C VAL A 185 -22.33 -5.32 29.23
N ASP A 186 -21.41 -6.19 29.67
CA ASP A 186 -20.73 -6.07 30.95
C ASP A 186 -19.48 -5.17 30.86
N LEU A 187 -19.06 -4.77 29.64
CA LEU A 187 -17.90 -3.91 29.40
C LEU A 187 -18.33 -2.48 29.04
N GLU A 188 -17.52 -1.51 29.49
CA GLU A 188 -17.69 -0.11 29.10
C GLU A 188 -16.95 0.18 27.79
N THR A 189 -17.60 0.88 26.86
CA THR A 189 -16.96 1.22 25.58
C THR A 189 -16.07 2.46 25.72
N ILE A 190 -14.89 2.45 25.09
CA ILE A 190 -13.97 3.59 25.05
C ILE A 190 -13.48 3.89 23.62
N GLU A 191 -13.28 5.16 23.28
CA GLU A 191 -12.52 5.52 22.08
C GLU A 191 -11.03 5.42 22.39
N GLN A 192 -10.34 4.40 21.88
CA GLN A 192 -8.90 4.22 22.15
C GLN A 192 -8.06 5.28 21.42
N PHE A 193 -8.40 5.59 20.16
CA PHE A 193 -7.70 6.58 19.34
C PHE A 193 -8.65 7.62 18.75
N PRO A 194 -9.32 8.43 19.58
CA PRO A 194 -10.27 9.42 19.09
C PRO A 194 -9.54 10.42 18.19
N GLN A 195 -10.11 10.71 17.02
CA GLN A 195 -9.52 11.67 16.11
C GLN A 195 -9.70 13.10 16.65
N VAL A 196 -8.58 13.74 16.98
CA VAL A 196 -8.55 15.13 17.45
C VAL A 196 -8.58 16.11 16.28
N ALA A 197 -7.81 15.83 15.24
CA ALA A 197 -7.78 16.64 14.04
C ALA A 197 -7.32 15.87 12.81
N PHE A 198 -7.80 16.29 11.65
CA PHE A 198 -7.24 15.90 10.36
C PHE A 198 -7.02 17.16 9.52
N TYR A 199 -5.78 17.35 9.07
CA TYR A 199 -5.39 18.47 8.22
C TYR A 199 -5.11 17.94 6.82
N PRO A 200 -6.09 17.96 5.90
CA PRO A 200 -5.83 17.68 4.50
C PRO A 200 -5.03 18.83 3.88
N MET A 201 -4.14 18.52 2.95
CA MET A 201 -3.26 19.51 2.32
C MET A 201 -3.89 20.14 1.07
N ASP A 202 -5.22 20.31 1.09
CA ASP A 202 -6.01 20.90 -0.01
C ASP A 202 -5.93 22.43 -0.05
N SER A 203 -5.66 23.07 1.09
CA SER A 203 -5.59 24.52 1.22
C SER A 203 -4.65 24.95 2.34
N THR A 204 -3.89 26.02 2.12
CA THR A 204 -3.08 26.67 3.18
C THR A 204 -3.92 27.46 4.18
N ASN A 205 -5.24 27.55 4.00
CA ASN A 205 -6.13 28.18 4.97
C ASN A 205 -6.06 27.49 6.34
N GLY A 206 -5.91 28.28 7.40
CA GLY A 206 -5.74 27.78 8.77
C GLY A 206 -4.30 27.45 9.17
N TRP A 207 -3.35 27.55 8.22
CA TRP A 207 -1.92 27.48 8.50
C TRP A 207 -1.33 28.89 8.60
N SER A 208 -0.62 29.16 9.69
CA SER A 208 0.00 30.46 9.95
C SER A 208 1.48 30.42 9.55
N PRO A 209 1.99 31.34 8.71
CA PRO A 209 3.42 31.44 8.44
C PRO A 209 4.22 31.67 9.72
N ILE A 210 5.39 31.04 9.82
CA ILE A 210 6.35 31.32 10.89
C ILE A 210 7.23 32.50 10.47
N THR A 211 7.59 33.34 11.43
CA THR A 211 8.37 34.56 11.18
C THR A 211 9.74 34.24 10.58
N GLU A 212 10.13 34.98 9.53
CA GLU A 212 11.46 34.90 8.93
C GLU A 212 12.55 35.13 9.99
N GLY A 213 13.60 34.31 9.96
CA GLY A 213 14.69 34.31 10.92
C GLY A 213 14.46 33.44 12.15
N PHE A 214 13.25 32.88 12.35
CA PHE A 214 13.04 31.86 13.38
C PHE A 214 13.92 30.64 13.08
N PHE A 215 14.54 30.07 14.11
CA PHE A 215 15.42 28.92 14.00
C PHE A 215 14.84 27.73 14.74
N PHE A 216 14.54 26.67 14.02
CA PHE A 216 14.20 25.38 14.62
C PHE A 216 15.47 24.72 15.12
N ASP A 217 15.65 24.64 16.44
CA ASP A 217 16.87 24.09 17.05
C ASP A 217 16.89 22.56 17.05
N ASP A 218 17.18 22.00 15.87
CA ASP A 218 17.54 20.60 15.71
C ASP A 218 18.50 20.44 14.53
N GLU A 219 19.62 19.76 14.78
CA GLU A 219 20.70 19.58 13.80
C GLU A 219 20.27 18.85 12.50
N VAL A 220 19.21 18.03 12.56
CA VAL A 220 18.79 17.18 11.42
C VAL A 220 17.44 17.63 10.87
N SER A 221 16.43 17.79 11.72
CA SER A 221 15.08 18.19 11.35
C SER A 221 14.89 19.71 11.28
N GLY A 222 15.69 20.50 12.01
CA GLY A 222 15.56 21.95 12.14
C GLY A 222 16.33 22.79 11.10
N GLY A 223 16.34 24.11 11.28
CA GLY A 223 16.88 25.05 10.30
C GLY A 223 16.22 26.43 10.37
N THR A 224 16.70 27.34 9.52
CA THR A 224 16.26 28.74 9.51
C THR A 224 15.02 28.94 8.64
N VAL A 225 13.98 29.55 9.20
CA VAL A 225 12.76 29.94 8.48
C VAL A 225 13.05 31.15 7.61
N THR A 226 12.66 31.09 6.34
CA THR A 226 12.84 32.15 5.35
C THR A 226 11.49 32.67 4.84
N ASN A 227 11.53 33.77 4.09
CA ASN A 227 10.39 34.34 3.36
C ASN A 227 9.94 33.52 2.11
N GLY A 228 10.19 32.21 2.10
CA GLY A 228 9.72 31.31 1.05
C GLY A 228 8.20 31.16 1.01
N THR A 229 7.70 30.41 0.03
CA THR A 229 6.27 30.24 -0.22
C THR A 229 5.91 28.77 -0.31
N ILE A 230 4.99 28.33 0.55
CA ILE A 230 4.31 27.03 0.47
C ILE A 230 3.00 27.20 -0.32
N THR A 231 2.74 26.28 -1.25
CA THR A 231 1.52 26.26 -2.07
C THR A 231 0.75 24.97 -1.85
N ALA A 232 -0.58 25.04 -2.01
CA ALA A 232 -1.48 23.89 -1.99
C ALA A 232 -1.97 23.63 -3.42
N GLU A 233 -1.61 22.48 -4.00
CA GLU A 233 -1.95 22.11 -5.37
C GLU A 233 -2.18 20.59 -5.44
N ASN A 234 -3.28 20.15 -6.05
CA ASN A 234 -3.61 18.72 -6.22
C ASN A 234 -3.61 17.92 -4.91
N GLY A 235 -4.22 18.48 -3.85
CA GLY A 235 -4.35 17.81 -2.54
C GLY A 235 -3.04 17.60 -1.79
N ARG A 236 -2.03 18.42 -2.08
CA ARG A 236 -0.73 18.37 -1.40
C ARG A 236 -0.15 19.77 -1.20
N PHE A 237 0.69 19.91 -0.18
CA PHE A 237 1.56 21.06 -0.01
C PHE A 237 2.91 20.81 -0.68
N GLY A 238 3.41 21.83 -1.35
CA GLY A 238 4.77 21.91 -1.89
C GLY A 238 5.35 23.31 -1.74
N VAL A 239 6.55 23.52 -2.27
CA VAL A 239 7.26 24.80 -2.18
C VAL A 239 7.45 25.41 -3.56
N SER A 240 7.00 26.65 -3.75
CA SER A 240 7.25 27.43 -4.98
C SER A 240 8.46 28.34 -4.87
N SER A 241 8.88 28.68 -3.63
CA SER A 241 10.10 29.44 -3.34
C SER A 241 10.66 29.04 -1.98
N TYR A 242 11.97 28.82 -1.88
CA TYR A 242 12.66 28.60 -0.60
C TYR A 242 13.13 29.90 0.07
N GLY A 243 12.80 31.06 -0.51
CA GLY A 243 13.18 32.37 0.05
C GLY A 243 14.66 32.69 -0.08
N THR A 244 15.12 33.66 0.71
CA THR A 244 16.52 34.10 0.75
C THR A 244 17.45 32.99 1.24
N SER A 245 18.50 32.68 0.47
CA SER A 245 19.50 31.67 0.83
C SER A 245 20.15 31.97 2.18
N GLN A 246 20.32 30.94 3.02
CA GLN A 246 20.97 30.99 4.32
C GLN A 246 22.13 29.99 4.38
N PRO A 247 23.14 30.20 5.25
CA PRO A 247 24.07 29.13 5.60
C PRO A 247 23.30 27.97 6.23
N GLY A 248 23.50 26.75 5.72
CA GLY A 248 22.81 25.55 6.19
C GLY A 248 21.37 25.37 5.69
N TRP A 249 20.59 24.60 6.46
CA TRP A 249 19.20 24.26 6.14
C TRP A 249 18.26 25.44 6.32
N HIS A 250 17.51 25.77 5.28
CA HIS A 250 16.55 26.87 5.31
C HIS A 250 15.37 26.67 4.35
N GLY A 251 14.27 27.34 4.64
CA GLY A 251 13.08 27.36 3.79
C GLY A 251 11.83 27.86 4.50
N PRO A 252 10.67 27.82 3.84
CA PRO A 252 9.43 28.28 4.44
C PRO A 252 8.90 27.29 5.48
N ALA A 253 8.22 27.83 6.48
CA ALA A 253 7.50 27.05 7.48
C ALA A 253 6.12 27.66 7.75
N VAL A 254 5.15 26.78 7.98
CA VAL A 254 3.82 27.15 8.47
C VAL A 254 3.48 26.31 9.70
N ARG A 255 2.70 26.87 10.62
CA ARG A 255 2.26 26.17 11.83
C ARG A 255 0.77 26.23 12.03
N ARG A 256 0.26 25.29 12.81
CA ARG A 256 -1.13 25.22 13.23
C ARG A 256 -1.22 24.67 14.65
N SER A 257 -2.03 25.33 15.48
CA SER A 257 -2.33 24.84 16.82
C SER A 257 -3.23 23.61 16.76
N LEU A 258 -2.94 22.66 17.63
CA LEU A 258 -3.83 21.53 17.90
C LEU A 258 -5.03 22.01 18.73
N PRO A 259 -6.21 21.36 18.59
CA PRO A 259 -7.40 21.72 19.37
C PRO A 259 -7.23 21.60 20.89
N LYS A 260 -6.27 20.78 21.34
CA LYS A 260 -5.90 20.58 22.74
C LYS A 260 -4.45 20.11 22.84
N ASP A 261 -3.97 20.03 24.08
CA ASP A 261 -2.64 19.52 24.39
C ASP A 261 -2.64 18.00 24.28
N MET A 262 -1.59 17.46 23.65
CA MET A 262 -1.45 16.04 23.38
C MET A 262 -0.32 15.46 24.23
N GLU A 263 -0.69 14.60 25.17
CA GLU A 263 0.25 13.76 25.92
C GLU A 263 0.47 12.45 25.15
N ASP A 264 -0.31 11.41 25.40
CA ASP A 264 -0.26 10.21 24.58
C ASP A 264 -1.04 10.42 23.28
N PHE A 265 -0.42 10.07 22.15
CA PHE A 265 -0.97 10.35 20.82
C PHE A 265 -0.62 9.28 19.79
N SER A 266 -1.35 9.29 18.68
CA SER A 266 -0.96 8.64 17.42
C SER A 266 -1.10 9.67 16.29
N MET A 267 0.04 10.12 15.76
CA MET A 267 0.09 11.13 14.70
C MET A 267 0.68 10.55 13.42
N THR A 268 -0.02 10.76 12.31
CA THR A 268 0.36 10.22 10.99
C THR A 268 0.59 11.34 10.00
N PHE A 269 1.78 11.36 9.38
CA PHE A 269 2.20 12.34 8.39
C PHE A 269 2.32 11.69 7.01
N GLY A 270 1.48 12.12 6.07
CA GLY A 270 1.53 11.68 4.68
C GLY A 270 2.51 12.54 3.89
N VAL A 271 3.52 11.92 3.29
CA VAL A 271 4.64 12.58 2.60
C VAL A 271 4.91 11.94 1.25
N GLY A 272 5.58 12.65 0.34
CA GLY A 272 5.98 12.06 -0.92
C GLY A 272 7.17 12.74 -1.57
N ALA A 273 7.89 11.97 -2.37
CA ALA A 273 9.18 12.31 -2.96
C ALA A 273 9.19 11.92 -4.45
N PHE A 274 8.32 12.54 -5.25
CA PHE A 274 8.15 12.19 -6.66
C PHE A 274 9.08 13.02 -7.53
N ASN A 275 10.31 12.54 -7.79
CA ASN A 275 11.11 12.90 -8.98
C ASN A 275 12.49 12.23 -9.00
N ASN A 276 13.08 12.16 -10.19
CA ASN A 276 14.49 11.76 -10.43
C ASN A 276 15.50 12.89 -10.13
N GLY A 277 15.18 13.79 -9.19
CA GLY A 277 16.06 14.91 -8.85
C GLY A 277 17.31 14.45 -8.10
N ASN A 278 18.45 15.11 -8.35
CA ASN A 278 19.73 14.86 -7.68
C ASN A 278 20.04 15.87 -6.57
N GLY A 279 19.02 16.62 -6.13
CA GLY A 279 19.15 17.69 -5.15
C GLY A 279 19.12 17.20 -3.70
N ILE A 280 19.16 18.16 -2.78
CA ILE A 280 18.99 17.98 -1.34
C ILE A 280 17.66 18.60 -0.92
N GLY A 281 16.97 18.01 0.04
CA GLY A 281 15.72 18.56 0.55
C GLY A 281 15.20 17.80 1.76
N LYS A 282 14.32 18.44 2.52
CA LYS A 282 13.52 17.77 3.55
C LYS A 282 12.14 18.39 3.67
N VAL A 283 11.19 17.57 4.12
CA VAL A 283 9.87 17.97 4.57
C VAL A 283 9.63 17.33 5.93
N MET A 284 9.43 18.16 6.95
CA MET A 284 9.26 17.74 8.33
C MET A 284 7.95 18.27 8.90
N ALA A 285 7.21 17.42 9.60
CA ALA A 285 6.28 17.83 10.64
C ALA A 285 7.05 17.88 11.96
N LEU A 286 7.21 19.08 12.49
CA LEU A 286 7.81 19.36 13.80
C LEU A 286 6.67 19.51 14.81
N LEU A 287 6.65 18.66 15.82
CA LEU A 287 5.68 18.68 16.91
C LEU A 287 6.24 19.58 18.00
N LEU A 288 5.51 20.67 18.31
CA LEU A 288 5.99 21.74 19.17
C LEU A 288 5.20 21.80 20.48
N ASP A 289 5.86 22.18 21.57
CA ASP A 289 5.22 22.47 22.86
C ASP A 289 4.67 23.91 22.95
N ASP A 290 4.43 24.43 24.16
CA ASP A 290 3.95 25.79 24.40
C ASP A 290 5.00 26.89 24.15
N ASN A 291 6.28 26.55 24.15
CA ASN A 291 7.39 27.47 23.94
C ASN A 291 7.89 27.49 22.49
N ASP A 292 7.19 26.81 21.59
CA ASP A 292 7.60 26.55 20.20
C ASP A 292 8.85 25.64 20.09
N ASP A 293 9.20 24.91 21.17
CA ASP A 293 10.32 23.98 21.19
C ASP A 293 9.92 22.63 20.60
N ILE A 294 10.84 21.98 19.89
CA ILE A 294 10.57 20.69 19.24
C ILE A 294 10.51 19.60 20.31
N VAL A 295 9.38 18.89 20.35
CA VAL A 295 9.18 17.66 21.14
C VAL A 295 9.53 16.43 20.31
N ALA A 296 9.07 16.40 19.06
CA ALA A 296 9.33 15.31 18.13
C ALA A 296 9.31 15.80 16.67
N SER A 297 9.96 15.05 15.80
CA SER A 297 10.01 15.34 14.37
C SER A 297 9.70 14.10 13.55
N ILE A 298 8.86 14.24 12.53
CA ILE A 298 8.43 13.18 11.62
C ILE A 298 8.60 13.69 10.19
N GLY A 299 9.28 12.97 9.30
CA GLY A 299 9.36 13.42 7.91
C GLY A 299 10.35 12.69 7.01
N LEU A 300 10.59 13.29 5.85
CA LEU A 300 11.55 12.82 4.85
C LEU A 300 12.71 13.79 4.73
N LEU A 301 13.90 13.25 4.48
CA LEU A 301 15.09 14.01 4.13
C LEU A 301 15.93 13.29 3.09
N ASN A 302 16.57 14.05 2.21
CA ASN A 302 17.68 13.63 1.39
C ASN A 302 18.85 14.59 1.63
N THR A 303 19.93 14.09 2.22
CA THR A 303 21.12 14.88 2.60
C THR A 303 22.28 14.72 1.63
N ARG A 304 22.15 13.88 0.59
CA ARG A 304 23.26 13.56 -0.32
C ARG A 304 23.02 14.15 -1.71
N LEU A 305 23.90 15.06 -2.14
CA LEU A 305 23.94 15.54 -3.52
C LEU A 305 24.25 14.39 -4.47
N GLY A 306 23.58 14.34 -5.62
CA GLY A 306 23.87 13.36 -6.66
C GLY A 306 23.44 11.93 -6.33
N SER A 307 22.73 11.70 -5.23
CA SER A 307 22.24 10.39 -4.81
C SER A 307 20.81 10.49 -4.30
N LYS A 308 19.98 9.51 -4.64
CA LYS A 308 18.64 9.33 -4.07
C LYS A 308 18.75 8.61 -2.72
N ASN A 309 19.26 9.32 -1.71
CA ASN A 309 19.34 8.81 -0.34
C ASN A 309 18.21 9.40 0.50
N ILE A 310 16.98 9.16 0.07
CA ILE A 310 15.80 9.58 0.84
C ILE A 310 15.72 8.68 2.06
N ARG A 311 15.47 9.28 3.22
CA ARG A 311 15.28 8.56 4.48
C ARG A 311 14.04 9.07 5.18
N VAL A 312 13.34 8.17 5.85
CA VAL A 312 12.35 8.51 6.87
C VAL A 312 13.09 8.80 8.16
N LEU A 313 12.72 9.87 8.83
CA LEU A 313 13.22 10.21 10.16
C LEU A 313 12.06 10.40 11.12
N VAL A 314 12.11 9.67 12.23
CA VAL A 314 11.26 9.88 13.41
C VAL A 314 12.17 9.98 14.63
N ARG A 315 12.10 11.11 15.34
CA ARG A 315 12.96 11.37 16.49
C ARG A 315 12.27 12.20 17.56
N MET A 316 12.71 12.00 18.81
CA MET A 316 12.39 12.83 19.96
C MET A 316 13.46 13.90 20.18
N ASN A 317 13.06 15.05 20.72
CA ASN A 317 13.93 16.19 21.03
C ASN A 317 13.52 16.77 22.40
N ASP A 318 14.51 17.22 23.16
CA ASP A 318 14.35 17.74 24.52
C ASP A 318 14.09 19.25 24.58
N GLY A 319 14.08 19.94 23.43
CA GLY A 319 13.84 21.37 23.29
C GLY A 319 15.12 22.21 23.31
N ASP A 320 16.17 21.70 23.95
CA ASP A 320 17.46 22.38 24.07
C ASP A 320 18.52 21.81 23.10
N ASN A 321 18.14 20.86 22.23
CA ASN A 321 19.04 20.16 21.30
C ASN A 321 20.20 19.44 22.02
N ILE A 322 20.02 19.06 23.30
CA ILE A 322 21.04 18.37 24.12
C ILE A 322 20.86 16.85 24.00
N ARG A 323 19.65 16.34 24.25
CA ARG A 323 19.27 14.93 24.18
C ARG A 323 18.31 14.70 23.04
N ARG A 324 18.65 13.74 22.18
CA ARG A 324 17.85 13.44 20.99
C ARG A 324 17.97 11.98 20.64
N HIS A 325 16.86 11.25 20.75
CA HIS A 325 16.83 9.82 20.42
C HIS A 325 16.03 9.58 19.14
N ARG A 326 16.51 8.65 18.33
CA ARG A 326 15.83 8.25 17.08
C ARG A 326 14.92 7.09 17.40
N VAL A 327 13.65 7.24 17.05
CA VAL A 327 12.69 6.13 17.03
C VAL A 327 12.81 5.38 15.72
N MET A 328 13.08 6.09 14.61
CA MET A 328 13.26 5.48 13.29
C MET A 328 14.19 6.31 12.41
N ASP A 329 15.06 5.63 11.66
CA ASP A 329 15.92 6.22 10.63
C ASP A 329 16.05 5.29 9.40
N TYR A 330 14.98 5.20 8.64
CA TYR A 330 14.78 4.17 7.62
C TYR A 330 15.17 4.65 6.21
N PRO A 331 16.19 4.04 5.56
CA PRO A 331 16.68 4.46 4.25
C PRO A 331 15.89 3.88 3.05
N GLY A 332 14.77 3.19 3.30
CA GLY A 332 14.07 2.40 2.29
C GLY A 332 14.58 0.96 2.21
N ASP A 333 13.89 0.14 1.40
CA ASP A 333 14.21 -1.29 1.21
C ASP A 333 15.60 -1.51 0.59
N GLU A 334 16.28 -2.61 0.96
CA GLU A 334 17.60 -2.97 0.44
C GLU A 334 17.56 -3.26 -1.08
N GLY A 335 18.49 -2.67 -1.84
CA GLY A 335 18.59 -2.84 -3.29
C GLY A 335 19.03 -1.57 -4.02
N ASN A 336 19.30 -1.66 -5.33
CA ASN A 336 19.82 -0.53 -6.10
C ASN A 336 18.78 0.58 -6.36
N GLU A 337 17.47 0.29 -6.22
CA GLU A 337 16.39 1.27 -6.41
C GLU A 337 15.21 0.98 -5.46
N SER A 338 15.26 1.51 -4.23
CA SER A 338 14.13 1.43 -3.31
C SER A 338 12.87 2.08 -3.90
N THR A 339 11.80 1.30 -4.05
CA THR A 339 10.50 1.78 -4.57
C THR A 339 9.63 2.44 -3.51
N VAL A 340 10.10 2.47 -2.26
CA VAL A 340 9.39 3.03 -1.09
C VAL A 340 9.08 4.51 -1.26
N PHE A 341 9.94 5.24 -1.96
CA PHE A 341 9.82 6.68 -2.16
C PHE A 341 9.35 7.06 -3.56
N SER A 342 8.97 6.08 -4.38
CA SER A 342 8.47 6.29 -5.74
C SER A 342 7.03 5.80 -5.89
N GLY A 343 6.33 6.34 -6.89
CA GLY A 343 5.00 5.88 -7.30
C GLY A 343 3.83 6.28 -6.39
N SER A 344 4.00 6.34 -5.07
CA SER A 344 2.89 6.66 -4.15
C SER A 344 3.33 7.37 -2.87
N PRO A 345 2.45 8.16 -2.23
CA PRO A 345 2.74 8.77 -0.93
C PRO A 345 3.06 7.71 0.13
N LEU A 346 3.96 8.07 1.03
CA LEU A 346 4.33 7.29 2.21
C LEU A 346 3.67 7.93 3.44
N ASN A 347 3.01 7.11 4.25
CA ASN A 347 2.55 7.50 5.58
C ASN A 347 3.63 7.15 6.59
N ILE A 348 3.93 8.10 7.48
CA ILE A 348 4.83 7.90 8.62
C ILE A 348 4.03 8.18 9.89
N GLN A 349 3.91 7.19 10.77
CA GLN A 349 3.22 7.33 12.04
C GLN A 349 4.21 7.32 13.20
N LEU A 350 3.97 8.17 14.19
CA LEU A 350 4.56 8.11 15.53
C LEU A 350 3.43 7.99 16.56
N ARG A 351 3.53 6.98 17.41
CA ARG A 351 2.64 6.73 18.54
C ARG A 351 3.44 6.84 19.84
N ARG A 352 2.91 7.56 20.82
CA ARG A 352 3.46 7.68 22.18
C ARG A 352 2.49 7.08 23.19
N GLU A 353 3.05 6.29 24.11
CA GLU A 353 2.40 5.66 25.27
C GLU A 353 3.31 5.81 26.48
N GLY A 354 3.28 6.98 27.11
CA GLY A 354 4.24 7.33 28.14
C GLY A 354 5.67 7.25 27.60
N ASP A 355 6.46 6.37 28.20
CA ASP A 355 7.85 6.12 27.81
C ASP A 355 7.98 5.24 26.57
N HIS A 356 6.92 4.63 26.05
CA HIS A 356 6.99 3.82 24.82
C HIS A 356 6.66 4.64 23.58
N PHE A 357 7.56 4.59 22.60
CA PHE A 357 7.44 5.27 21.32
C PHE A 357 7.49 4.25 20.19
N TYR A 358 6.45 4.22 19.37
CA TYR A 358 6.34 3.32 18.23
C TYR A 358 6.24 4.12 16.95
N ALA A 359 7.06 3.78 15.96
CA ALA A 359 7.00 4.35 14.63
C ALA A 359 6.76 3.28 13.57
N ARG A 360 5.90 3.58 12.59
CA ARG A 360 5.66 2.69 11.45
C ARG A 360 5.44 3.47 10.16
N THR A 361 5.67 2.80 9.04
CA THR A 361 5.50 3.37 7.70
C THR A 361 4.76 2.42 6.77
N TRP A 362 3.91 2.98 5.91
CA TRP A 362 3.21 2.24 4.86
C TRP A 362 2.89 3.14 3.66
N GLN A 363 2.78 2.54 2.47
CA GLN A 363 2.21 3.19 1.28
C GLN A 363 0.88 2.56 0.95
N VAL A 364 -0.06 3.32 0.38
CA VAL A 364 -1.26 2.75 -0.24
C VAL A 364 -1.09 2.84 -1.75
N ARG A 365 -1.08 1.68 -2.43
CA ARG A 365 -0.91 1.53 -3.88
C ARG A 365 -2.10 0.76 -4.41
N ASP A 366 -2.82 1.34 -5.37
CA ASP A 366 -3.99 0.70 -5.98
C ASP A 366 -5.03 0.19 -4.95
N GLY A 367 -5.20 0.93 -3.84
CA GLY A 367 -6.10 0.57 -2.76
C GLY A 367 -5.59 -0.56 -1.84
N VAL A 368 -4.32 -0.95 -1.93
CA VAL A 368 -3.67 -1.94 -1.07
C VAL A 368 -2.57 -1.26 -0.25
N PRO A 369 -2.56 -1.40 1.09
CA PRO A 369 -1.49 -0.89 1.91
C PRO A 369 -0.31 -1.86 1.87
N HIS A 370 0.89 -1.31 1.79
CA HIS A 370 2.14 -2.04 1.88
C HIS A 370 2.88 -1.49 3.08
N ALA A 371 2.92 -2.27 4.15
CA ALA A 371 3.81 -1.99 5.28
C ALA A 371 5.26 -1.98 4.76
N ARG A 372 6.03 -0.97 5.19
CA ARG A 372 7.41 -0.79 4.75
C ARG A 372 8.41 -1.01 5.86
N HIS A 373 8.17 -0.41 7.02
CA HIS A 373 9.07 -0.50 8.16
C HIS A 373 8.39 -0.13 9.47
N SER A 374 8.84 -0.71 10.58
CA SER A 374 8.39 -0.39 11.94
C SER A 374 9.53 -0.52 12.94
N GLU A 375 9.62 0.41 13.89
CA GLU A 375 10.58 0.41 15.00
C GLU A 375 9.91 0.93 16.28
N ASP A 376 10.41 0.51 17.44
CA ASP A 376 9.96 0.97 18.74
C ASP A 376 11.11 1.19 19.71
N ILE A 377 10.95 2.14 20.64
CA ILE A 377 11.90 2.40 21.72
C ILE A 377 11.15 2.69 23.03
N ILE A 378 11.77 2.34 24.15
CA ILE A 378 11.34 2.76 25.49
C ILE A 378 12.33 3.81 26.00
N ASP A 379 11.82 4.96 26.44
CA ASP A 379 12.60 6.11 26.86
C ASP A 379 11.87 6.95 27.92
N ASP A 380 12.40 6.91 29.15
CA ASP A 380 11.85 7.57 30.33
C ASP A 380 12.38 9.01 30.53
N THR A 381 13.10 9.56 29.55
CA THR A 381 13.59 10.94 29.58
C THR A 381 12.40 11.92 29.66
N VAL A 382 12.29 12.65 30.78
CA VAL A 382 11.14 13.52 31.09
C VAL A 382 10.93 14.60 30.04
N GLU A 383 12.01 15.11 29.44
CA GLU A 383 11.93 16.15 28.40
C GLU A 383 11.28 15.65 27.10
N PHE A 384 11.29 14.33 26.84
CA PHE A 384 10.56 13.72 25.72
C PHE A 384 9.08 13.50 26.03
N GLN A 385 8.67 13.71 27.28
CA GLN A 385 7.29 13.55 27.76
C GLN A 385 6.48 14.86 27.73
N ARG A 386 7.08 15.95 27.23
CA ARG A 386 6.39 17.25 27.08
C ARG A 386 5.11 17.10 26.22
N PRO A 387 4.03 17.82 26.55
CA PRO A 387 2.83 17.85 25.71
C PRO A 387 3.09 18.54 24.37
N VAL A 388 2.52 17.98 23.30
CA VAL A 388 2.52 18.63 21.97
C VAL A 388 1.29 19.51 21.86
N ARG A 389 1.47 20.76 21.43
CA ARG A 389 0.39 21.75 21.29
C ARG A 389 0.22 22.26 19.88
N GLN A 390 1.27 22.17 19.05
CA GLN A 390 1.25 22.66 17.68
C GLN A 390 2.00 21.72 16.76
N VAL A 391 1.67 21.80 15.47
CA VAL A 391 2.46 21.20 14.41
C VAL A 391 2.97 22.29 13.49
N ALA A 392 4.27 22.28 13.21
CA ALA A 392 4.90 23.09 12.17
C ALA A 392 5.32 22.21 11.00
N LEU A 393 4.93 22.59 9.78
CA LEU A 393 5.42 22.00 8.55
C LEU A 393 6.58 22.83 8.05
N PHE A 394 7.77 22.23 8.01
CA PHE A 394 8.99 22.87 7.56
C PHE A 394 9.53 22.17 6.32
N PHE A 395 9.66 22.94 5.24
CA PHE A 395 10.29 22.48 4.01
C PHE A 395 11.62 23.20 3.87
N ALA A 396 12.70 22.44 3.72
CA ALA A 396 14.02 23.03 3.67
C ALA A 396 14.89 22.48 2.55
N LYS A 397 15.77 23.35 2.07
CA LYS A 397 16.91 23.02 1.24
C LYS A 397 18.19 23.40 1.97
N TYR A 398 19.34 22.97 1.45
CA TYR A 398 20.65 23.29 2.03
C TYR A 398 21.40 24.29 1.15
N GLU A 399 21.61 25.50 1.64
CA GLU A 399 22.33 26.58 0.92
C GLU A 399 21.79 26.79 -0.52
N ASP A 400 22.68 27.04 -1.49
CA ASP A 400 22.34 27.26 -2.89
C ASP A 400 22.19 25.96 -3.72
N ASN A 401 22.28 24.79 -3.08
CA ASN A 401 22.22 23.51 -3.77
C ASN A 401 20.90 23.27 -4.53
N PRO A 402 20.91 22.43 -5.58
CA PRO A 402 19.68 21.96 -6.22
C PRO A 402 18.74 21.32 -5.21
N VAL A 403 17.44 21.54 -5.39
CA VAL A 403 16.41 21.05 -4.47
C VAL A 403 15.93 19.66 -4.86
N PHE A 404 15.78 18.78 -3.88
CA PHE A 404 14.97 17.59 -4.01
C PHE A 404 13.54 17.92 -3.58
N ASN A 405 12.61 17.99 -4.53
CA ASN A 405 11.22 18.35 -4.23
C ASN A 405 10.54 17.25 -3.42
N MET A 406 9.95 17.65 -2.29
CA MET A 406 9.15 16.79 -1.43
C MET A 406 7.82 17.47 -1.13
N TYR A 407 6.82 16.66 -0.84
CA TYR A 407 5.44 17.08 -0.66
C TYR A 407 4.86 16.46 0.61
N THR A 408 3.80 17.07 1.13
CA THR A 408 2.93 16.43 2.13
C THR A 408 1.48 16.43 1.68
N TYR A 409 0.77 15.36 2.01
CA TYR A 409 -0.60 15.06 1.58
C TYR A 409 -1.62 15.21 2.72
N GLY A 410 -1.17 15.10 3.97
CA GLY A 410 -2.05 15.19 5.12
C GLY A 410 -1.31 15.01 6.44
N PHE A 411 -1.93 15.50 7.51
CA PHE A 411 -1.48 15.23 8.87
C PHE A 411 -2.70 14.86 9.73
N ARG A 412 -2.70 13.64 10.27
CA ARG A 412 -3.77 13.10 11.12
C ARG A 412 -3.30 13.04 12.56
N VAL A 413 -4.15 13.51 13.48
CA VAL A 413 -3.90 13.58 14.91
C VAL A 413 -4.98 12.82 15.65
N LYS A 414 -4.58 11.77 16.36
CA LYS A 414 -5.44 11.01 17.28
C LYS A 414 -4.86 11.10 18.68
N ASP A 415 -5.71 11.13 19.71
CA ASP A 415 -5.23 10.80 21.05
C ASP A 415 -4.84 9.32 21.12
N ASN A 416 -4.22 8.95 22.22
CA ASN A 416 -4.00 7.57 22.55
C ASN A 416 -4.39 7.30 24.01
N ASN A 417 -5.58 6.73 24.19
CA ASN A 417 -6.12 6.41 25.50
C ASN A 417 -5.66 5.03 26.01
N THR A 418 -4.77 4.31 25.31
CA THR A 418 -4.35 2.94 25.66
C THR A 418 -3.90 2.80 27.12
N ARG A 419 -3.17 3.79 27.66
CA ARG A 419 -2.67 3.73 29.04
C ARG A 419 -3.70 4.03 30.12
N ILE A 420 -4.85 4.60 29.75
CA ILE A 420 -5.96 4.88 30.66
C ILE A 420 -7.13 3.91 30.47
N MET A 421 -6.97 2.90 29.61
CA MET A 421 -7.95 1.83 29.46
C MET A 421 -7.89 0.87 30.64
N ASP A 422 -9.04 0.57 31.20
CA ASP A 422 -9.19 -0.47 32.24
C ASP A 422 -9.52 -1.84 31.61
N GLU A 423 -9.32 -2.93 32.37
CA GLU A 423 -9.61 -4.30 31.91
C GLU A 423 -11.10 -4.53 31.60
N ASP A 424 -11.99 -3.74 32.20
CA ASP A 424 -13.44 -3.79 32.00
C ASP A 424 -13.91 -2.92 30.81
N GLN A 425 -12.98 -2.47 29.95
CA GLN A 425 -13.29 -1.62 28.79
C GLN A 425 -13.00 -2.28 27.45
N ILE A 426 -13.86 -2.00 26.47
CA ILE A 426 -13.74 -2.46 25.09
C ILE A 426 -13.62 -1.27 24.12
N PRO A 427 -12.61 -1.24 23.23
CA PRO A 427 -12.42 -0.10 22.35
C PRO A 427 -13.40 -0.11 21.17
N TYR A 428 -13.90 1.07 20.79
CA TYR A 428 -14.44 1.28 19.45
C TYR A 428 -13.31 1.13 18.43
N ILE A 429 -13.56 0.35 17.38
CA ILE A 429 -12.61 0.18 16.27
C ILE A 429 -12.88 1.15 15.12
N VAL A 430 -14.12 1.64 15.02
CA VAL A 430 -14.55 2.57 13.97
C VAL A 430 -15.50 3.62 14.52
N GLU A 431 -15.41 4.79 13.92
CA GLU A 431 -16.32 5.92 14.06
C GLU A 431 -17.34 5.97 12.92
N LYS A 432 -18.36 6.81 13.06
CA LYS A 432 -19.27 7.09 11.95
C LYS A 432 -18.50 7.64 10.74
N ASP A 433 -18.87 7.19 9.55
CA ASP A 433 -18.31 7.53 8.25
C ASP A 433 -16.90 6.95 7.98
N ASP A 434 -16.34 6.17 8.91
CA ASP A 434 -15.08 5.45 8.68
C ASP A 434 -15.25 4.39 7.59
N LYS A 435 -14.24 4.27 6.74
CA LYS A 435 -14.21 3.31 5.64
C LYS A 435 -13.34 2.12 5.97
N ILE A 436 -13.89 0.92 5.91
CA ILE A 436 -13.17 -0.34 6.07
C ILE A 436 -13.03 -1.01 4.70
N VAL A 437 -11.83 -1.48 4.38
CA VAL A 437 -11.56 -2.27 3.17
C VAL A 437 -10.90 -3.56 3.57
N ILE A 438 -11.49 -4.70 3.19
CA ILE A 438 -10.93 -6.04 3.38
C ILE A 438 -10.57 -6.58 2.00
N ASN A 439 -9.29 -6.84 1.79
CA ASN A 439 -8.79 -7.52 0.60
C ASN A 439 -8.36 -8.94 0.99
N THR A 440 -9.13 -9.94 0.55
CA THR A 440 -8.89 -11.34 0.91
C THR A 440 -7.75 -11.99 0.12
N LYS A 441 -7.38 -11.44 -1.05
CA LYS A 441 -6.23 -11.92 -1.83
C LYS A 441 -4.91 -11.52 -1.18
N GLU A 442 -4.83 -10.26 -0.78
CA GLU A 442 -3.63 -9.68 -0.16
C GLU A 442 -3.58 -9.92 1.37
N GLU A 443 -4.64 -10.50 1.94
CA GLU A 443 -4.80 -10.76 3.37
C GLU A 443 -4.65 -9.51 4.25
N VAL A 444 -5.33 -8.43 3.85
CA VAL A 444 -5.21 -7.12 4.48
C VAL A 444 -6.58 -6.51 4.81
N VAL A 445 -6.62 -5.79 5.93
CA VAL A 445 -7.73 -4.91 6.33
C VAL A 445 -7.23 -3.50 6.62
N MET A 446 -7.98 -2.50 6.15
CA MET A 446 -7.71 -1.08 6.39
C MET A 446 -8.91 -0.37 6.99
N ILE A 447 -8.65 0.66 7.79
CA ILE A 447 -9.60 1.69 8.19
C ILE A 447 -9.05 3.05 7.76
N ASN A 448 -9.75 3.79 6.90
CA ASN A 448 -9.33 5.12 6.41
C ASN A 448 -7.87 5.15 5.91
N ASP A 449 -7.54 4.20 5.05
CA ASP A 449 -6.21 3.98 4.45
C ASP A 449 -5.08 3.61 5.45
N GLU A 450 -5.43 3.33 6.71
CA GLU A 450 -4.52 2.84 7.75
C GLU A 450 -4.67 1.32 7.89
N PRO A 451 -3.58 0.52 7.75
CA PRO A 451 -3.64 -0.92 7.97
C PRO A 451 -3.87 -1.23 9.45
N VAL A 452 -4.87 -2.09 9.71
CA VAL A 452 -5.34 -2.47 11.06
C VAL A 452 -5.40 -3.99 11.24
N THR A 453 -4.49 -4.72 10.57
CA THR A 453 -4.44 -6.19 10.64
C THR A 453 -4.21 -6.70 12.07
N ASP A 454 -3.66 -5.87 12.96
CA ASP A 454 -3.54 -6.12 14.41
C ASP A 454 -4.88 -6.23 15.13
N LEU A 455 -5.96 -5.66 14.57
CA LEU A 455 -7.32 -5.79 15.11
C LEU A 455 -8.02 -7.08 14.67
N LYS A 456 -7.42 -7.89 13.79
CA LYS A 456 -8.04 -9.12 13.29
C LYS A 456 -8.28 -10.11 14.43
N ALA A 457 -9.52 -10.57 14.57
CA ALA A 457 -9.90 -11.51 15.61
C ALA A 457 -9.19 -12.87 15.42
N PHE A 458 -8.90 -13.54 16.53
CA PHE A 458 -8.39 -14.91 16.51
C PHE A 458 -9.42 -15.86 15.88
N GLY A 459 -8.99 -16.69 14.92
CA GLY A 459 -9.87 -17.61 14.19
C GLY A 459 -10.59 -17.02 12.97
N ALA A 460 -10.55 -15.69 12.76
CA ALA A 460 -11.03 -15.08 11.53
C ALA A 460 -10.14 -15.48 10.34
N ASN A 461 -10.72 -15.66 9.15
CA ASN A 461 -10.03 -16.07 7.94
C ASN A 461 -10.34 -15.11 6.77
N TYR A 462 -9.35 -14.85 5.93
CA TYR A 462 -9.55 -14.20 4.63
C TYR A 462 -10.12 -15.25 3.66
N PHE A 463 -11.44 -15.45 3.68
CA PHE A 463 -12.10 -16.49 2.91
C PHE A 463 -12.16 -16.17 1.41
N MET A 464 -12.38 -17.22 0.61
CA MET A 464 -12.68 -17.10 -0.82
C MET A 464 -14.17 -17.33 -1.09
N LEU A 465 -14.65 -16.81 -2.22
CA LEU A 465 -15.96 -17.14 -2.77
C LEU A 465 -15.90 -18.48 -3.50
N ASP A 466 -16.74 -19.41 -3.09
CA ASP A 466 -16.91 -20.71 -3.74
C ASP A 466 -17.48 -20.55 -5.14
N LYS A 467 -17.33 -21.58 -5.97
CA LYS A 467 -18.05 -21.62 -7.26
C LYS A 467 -19.56 -21.68 -7.03
N GLY A 468 -20.32 -20.89 -7.77
CA GLY A 468 -21.77 -20.85 -7.67
C GLY A 468 -22.26 -19.89 -6.58
N GLY A 469 -23.35 -20.25 -5.91
CA GLY A 469 -24.01 -19.38 -4.93
C GLY A 469 -23.23 -19.24 -3.63
N ASN A 470 -23.04 -18.00 -3.19
CA ASN A 470 -22.43 -17.62 -1.93
C ASN A 470 -23.39 -16.72 -1.15
N HIS A 471 -23.57 -17.00 0.13
CA HIS A 471 -24.43 -16.22 1.02
C HIS A 471 -23.56 -15.56 2.08
N LEU A 472 -23.59 -14.23 2.15
CA LEU A 472 -22.79 -13.46 3.08
C LEU A 472 -23.65 -12.55 3.95
N PHE A 473 -23.17 -12.31 5.18
CA PHE A 473 -23.82 -11.49 6.19
C PHE A 473 -22.80 -10.59 6.88
N THR A 474 -23.21 -9.39 7.27
CA THR A 474 -22.37 -8.45 8.03
C THR A 474 -22.92 -8.25 9.44
N PHE A 475 -22.02 -8.10 10.42
CA PHE A 475 -22.37 -7.85 11.80
C PHE A 475 -21.51 -6.72 12.43
N PRO A 476 -22.07 -5.96 13.39
CA PRO A 476 -23.47 -5.99 13.83
C PRO A 476 -24.45 -5.44 12.76
N GLU A 477 -25.67 -5.95 12.75
CA GLU A 477 -26.70 -5.54 11.78
C GLU A 477 -27.07 -4.06 11.94
N GLY A 478 -27.20 -3.35 10.81
CA GLY A 478 -27.57 -1.93 10.76
C GLY A 478 -26.45 -0.95 11.10
N TYR A 479 -25.21 -1.42 11.27
CA TYR A 479 -24.05 -0.59 11.58
C TYR A 479 -23.24 -0.19 10.35
N PHE A 480 -23.44 -0.86 9.21
CA PHE A 480 -22.51 -0.81 8.10
C PHE A 480 -23.23 -0.79 6.74
N ASP A 481 -22.84 0.13 5.87
CA ASP A 481 -23.17 0.07 4.45
C ASP A 481 -22.04 -0.68 3.73
N SER A 482 -22.28 -1.93 3.35
CA SER A 482 -21.26 -2.84 2.80
C SER A 482 -21.48 -3.12 1.31
N THR A 483 -20.38 -3.23 0.58
CA THR A 483 -20.35 -3.70 -0.81
C THR A 483 -19.28 -4.75 -1.01
N ILE A 484 -19.46 -5.61 -2.02
CA ILE A 484 -18.51 -6.66 -2.40
C ILE A 484 -18.25 -6.62 -3.90
N LYS A 485 -16.98 -6.80 -4.26
CA LYS A 485 -16.52 -7.01 -5.64
C LYS A 485 -15.49 -8.14 -5.70
N TRP A 486 -15.37 -8.80 -6.84
CA TRP A 486 -14.36 -9.86 -7.04
C TRP A 486 -14.05 -10.02 -8.52
N ILE A 487 -12.93 -10.65 -8.86
CA ILE A 487 -12.61 -11.06 -10.22
C ILE A 487 -12.85 -12.56 -10.35
N GLU A 488 -13.65 -12.97 -11.33
CA GLU A 488 -13.90 -14.39 -11.59
C GLU A 488 -12.62 -15.10 -12.05
N ARG A 489 -12.38 -16.29 -11.49
CA ARG A 489 -11.21 -17.12 -11.82
C ARG A 489 -11.63 -18.40 -12.53
N PHE A 490 -10.80 -18.83 -13.47
CA PHE A 490 -11.07 -19.96 -14.34
C PHE A 490 -9.89 -20.92 -14.38
N LYS A 491 -10.15 -22.19 -14.06
CA LYS A 491 -9.17 -23.29 -14.12
C LYS A 491 -8.70 -23.60 -15.54
#